data_AF-A0A961P6R4-F1
#
_entry.id   AF-A0A961P6R4-F1
#
_cell.length_a   1.000
_cell.length_b   1.000
_cell.length_c   1.000
_cell.angle_alpha   90.00
_cell.angle_beta   90.00
_cell.angle_gamma   90.00
#
_symmetry.space_group_name_H-M   'P 1'
#
loop_
_entity.id
_entity.type
_entity.pdbx_description
1 polymer ?
#
loop_
_entity_poly.entity_id
_entity_poly.type
_entity_poly.pdbx_seq_one_letter_code
_entity_poly.pdbx_strand_id
1 'polypeptide(L)'
;MKTFIAAAAVCAASISGFAAHAATVSGSHTTNGGKTVNLGGLEWLTWDETSGISRTSIEGGTGGFIADGWRYASRGELEALFDSLWGGSVEGWHASNLDGATWLQDNMALVSSTSYVYTNLFFGNDGECVANTSFSCYGHYANDKSAGRGWFEDRYGLSDGTSPGNDNNSTVKGATNLSSALVRDI
;
A
#
# COMPACT_ATOMS: atom_id res chain seq x y z
N MET A 1 -17.28 -57.51 -40.15
CA MET A 1 -16.14 -56.69 -39.69
C MET A 1 -16.74 -55.60 -38.78
N LYS A 2 -16.40 -55.58 -37.50
CA LYS A 2 -17.12 -54.83 -36.45
C LYS A 2 -16.67 -53.37 -36.38
N THR A 3 -17.62 -52.44 -36.45
CA THR A 3 -17.40 -51.00 -36.26
C THR A 3 -17.34 -50.69 -34.76
N PHE A 4 -16.26 -50.06 -34.31
CA PHE A 4 -16.15 -49.51 -32.95
C PHE A 4 -16.30 -47.98 -33.02
N ILE A 5 -17.29 -47.44 -32.33
CA ILE A 5 -17.47 -46.00 -32.12
C ILE A 5 -16.86 -45.69 -30.75
N ALA A 6 -15.76 -44.94 -30.73
CA ALA A 6 -15.16 -44.43 -29.50
C ALA A 6 -15.83 -43.10 -29.14
N ALA A 7 -16.52 -43.06 -28.00
CA ALA A 7 -17.06 -41.83 -27.44
C ALA A 7 -15.94 -41.07 -26.70
N ALA A 8 -15.60 -39.87 -27.17
CA ALA A 8 -14.70 -38.97 -26.47
C ALA A 8 -15.49 -38.19 -25.40
N ALA A 9 -15.20 -38.48 -24.12
CA ALA A 9 -15.71 -37.69 -23.01
C ALA A 9 -14.86 -36.42 -22.86
N VAL A 10 -15.45 -35.26 -23.15
CA VAL A 10 -14.85 -33.95 -22.85
C VAL A 10 -15.09 -33.66 -21.37
N CYS A 11 -14.07 -33.85 -20.54
CA CYS A 11 -14.07 -33.32 -19.17
C CYS A 11 -13.82 -31.82 -19.24
N ALA A 12 -14.89 -31.02 -19.17
CA ALA A 12 -14.78 -29.59 -18.88
C ALA A 12 -14.32 -29.44 -17.43
N ALA A 13 -13.02 -29.22 -17.23
CA ALA A 13 -12.48 -28.79 -15.95
C ALA A 13 -12.95 -27.35 -15.72
N SER A 14 -14.03 -27.18 -14.95
CA SER A 14 -14.40 -25.89 -14.38
C SER A 14 -13.29 -25.48 -13.41
N ILE A 15 -12.41 -24.60 -13.88
CA ILE A 15 -11.45 -23.90 -13.04
C ILE A 15 -12.26 -22.94 -12.18
N SER A 16 -12.61 -23.38 -10.98
CA SER A 16 -13.09 -22.49 -9.93
C SER A 16 -11.95 -21.53 -9.60
N GLY A 17 -11.95 -20.36 -10.24
CA GLY A 17 -11.08 -19.27 -9.85
C GLY A 17 -11.40 -18.94 -8.40
N PHE A 18 -10.44 -19.14 -7.50
CA PHE A 18 -10.50 -18.52 -6.19
C PHE A 18 -10.46 -17.02 -6.48
N ALA A 19 -11.57 -16.32 -6.27
CA ALA A 19 -11.52 -14.88 -6.10
C ALA A 19 -10.67 -14.67 -4.85
N ALA A 20 -9.40 -14.30 -5.04
CA ALA A 20 -8.63 -13.72 -3.96
C ALA A 20 -9.39 -12.45 -3.57
N HIS A 21 -10.09 -12.49 -2.43
CA HIS A 21 -10.61 -11.28 -1.85
C HIS A 21 -9.38 -10.46 -1.46
N ALA A 22 -9.18 -9.34 -2.14
CA ALA A 22 -8.11 -8.41 -1.81
C ALA A 22 -8.21 -8.06 -0.33
N ALA A 23 -7.10 -8.11 0.40
CA ALA A 23 -7.10 -7.77 1.80
C ALA A 23 -7.35 -6.26 1.97
N THR A 24 -8.26 -5.91 2.89
CA THR A 24 -8.67 -4.53 3.15
C THR A 24 -8.68 -4.19 4.63
N VAL A 25 -8.51 -2.90 4.94
CA VAL A 25 -8.58 -2.34 6.29
C VAL A 25 -9.62 -1.22 6.30
N SER A 26 -10.61 -1.34 7.17
CA SER A 26 -11.68 -0.35 7.36
C SER A 26 -12.22 -0.38 8.78
N GLY A 27 -13.09 0.58 9.12
CA GLY A 27 -13.75 0.65 10.42
C GLY A 27 -12.88 1.29 11.52
N SER A 28 -13.21 1.00 12.77
CA SER A 28 -12.51 1.57 13.93
C SER A 28 -11.32 0.70 14.34
N HIS A 29 -10.16 1.35 14.50
CA HIS A 29 -8.91 0.70 14.89
C HIS A 29 -8.22 1.48 16.00
N THR A 30 -7.51 0.75 16.86
CA THR A 30 -6.63 1.32 17.88
C THR A 30 -5.28 0.62 17.84
N THR A 31 -4.20 1.37 18.02
CA THR A 31 -2.87 0.80 18.22
C THR A 31 -2.77 0.11 19.58
N ASN A 32 -1.72 -0.69 19.79
CA ASN A 32 -1.46 -1.32 21.09
C ASN A 32 -1.17 -0.26 22.19
N GLY A 33 -0.62 0.89 21.80
CA GLY A 33 -0.46 2.08 22.65
C GLY A 33 -1.74 2.88 22.88
N GLY A 34 -2.88 2.45 22.33
CA GLY A 34 -4.20 3.07 22.55
C GLY A 34 -4.50 4.28 21.67
N LYS A 35 -3.69 4.59 20.66
CA LYS A 35 -3.98 5.66 19.70
C LYS A 35 -5.12 5.22 18.79
N THR A 36 -6.08 6.12 18.54
CA THR A 36 -7.11 5.88 17.52
C THR A 36 -6.48 6.06 16.14
N VAL A 37 -6.67 5.09 15.27
CA VAL A 37 -6.16 5.16 13.90
C VAL A 37 -7.19 5.85 13.01
N ASN A 38 -6.75 6.84 12.26
CA ASN A 38 -7.61 7.62 11.38
C ASN A 38 -7.56 7.09 9.94
N LEU A 39 -8.53 6.24 9.59
CA LEU A 39 -8.70 5.73 8.21
C LEU A 39 -9.57 6.65 7.33
N GLY A 40 -10.04 7.80 7.86
CA GLY A 40 -10.87 8.76 7.12
C GLY A 40 -12.28 8.26 6.79
N GLY A 41 -12.74 7.15 7.39
CA GLY A 41 -13.99 6.50 7.01
C GLY A 41 -13.93 5.76 5.67
N LEU A 42 -12.72 5.50 5.17
CA LEU A 42 -12.46 4.81 3.91
C LEU A 42 -12.13 3.34 4.15
N GLU A 43 -12.29 2.54 3.10
CA GLU A 43 -11.66 1.24 3.02
C GLU A 43 -10.32 1.37 2.31
N TRP A 44 -9.27 0.85 2.94
CA TRP A 44 -7.91 0.85 2.44
C TRP A 44 -7.55 -0.53 1.90
N LEU A 45 -6.95 -0.58 0.72
CA LEU A 45 -6.32 -1.79 0.22
C LEU A 45 -5.00 -1.98 0.95
N THR A 46 -4.74 -3.19 1.44
CA THR A 46 -3.43 -3.49 2.02
C THR A 46 -2.35 -3.36 0.95
N TRP A 47 -1.16 -2.90 1.36
CA TRP A 47 -0.08 -2.55 0.46
C TRP A 47 0.61 -3.76 -0.16
N ASP A 48 0.42 -4.95 0.39
CA ASP A 48 0.90 -6.20 -0.18
C ASP A 48 0.19 -6.56 -1.49
N GLU A 49 -1.09 -6.22 -1.63
CA GLU A 49 -1.89 -6.46 -2.85
C GLU A 49 -1.35 -5.73 -4.08
N THR A 50 -0.61 -4.63 -3.86
CA THR A 50 0.00 -3.83 -4.93
C THR A 50 1.52 -3.90 -4.95
N SER A 51 2.12 -4.68 -4.04
CA SER A 51 3.57 -4.84 -3.96
C SER A 51 4.11 -5.48 -5.25
N GLY A 52 5.11 -4.85 -5.87
CA GLY A 52 5.69 -5.34 -7.13
C GLY A 52 4.92 -4.93 -8.39
N ILE A 53 3.79 -4.24 -8.25
CA ILE A 53 2.97 -3.79 -9.38
C ILE A 53 3.18 -2.29 -9.58
N SER A 54 3.60 -1.90 -10.78
CA SER A 54 3.78 -0.48 -11.09
C SER A 54 2.46 0.28 -11.14
N ARG A 55 2.48 1.57 -10.83
CA ARG A 55 1.31 2.45 -10.97
C ARG A 55 0.80 2.48 -12.41
N THR A 56 1.69 2.55 -13.41
CA THR A 56 1.30 2.47 -14.82
C THR A 56 0.55 1.17 -15.14
N SER A 57 0.97 0.05 -14.54
CA SER A 57 0.27 -1.24 -14.70
C SER A 57 -1.10 -1.24 -14.01
N ILE A 58 -1.21 -0.70 -12.79
CA ILE A 58 -2.49 -0.57 -12.06
C ILE A 58 -3.48 0.30 -12.84
N GLU A 59 -3.02 1.48 -13.30
CA GLU A 59 -3.81 2.39 -14.14
C GLU A 59 -4.19 1.74 -15.49
N GLY A 60 -3.36 0.82 -15.99
CA GLY A 60 -3.63 -0.02 -17.16
C GLY A 60 -4.56 -1.21 -16.91
N GLY A 61 -5.02 -1.42 -15.67
CA GLY A 61 -5.99 -2.46 -15.30
C GLY A 61 -5.42 -3.70 -14.62
N THR A 62 -4.11 -3.77 -14.36
CA THR A 62 -3.53 -4.88 -13.59
C THR A 62 -4.16 -4.94 -12.19
N GLY A 63 -4.61 -6.14 -11.80
CA GLY A 63 -5.29 -6.38 -10.52
C GLY A 63 -6.76 -5.97 -10.49
N GLY A 64 -7.29 -5.34 -11.54
CA GLY A 64 -8.70 -4.92 -11.59
C GLY A 64 -9.07 -3.77 -10.64
N PHE A 65 -8.13 -3.28 -9.83
CA PHE A 65 -8.40 -2.34 -8.74
C PHE A 65 -9.20 -1.10 -9.17
N ILE A 66 -8.77 -0.43 -10.24
CA ILE A 66 -9.45 0.79 -10.71
C ILE A 66 -10.89 0.47 -11.19
N ALA A 67 -11.09 -0.66 -11.85
CA ALA A 67 -12.42 -1.09 -12.28
C ALA A 67 -13.33 -1.46 -11.09
N ASP A 68 -12.75 -1.95 -10.01
CA ASP A 68 -13.42 -2.30 -8.75
C ASP A 68 -13.65 -1.07 -7.82
N GLY A 69 -13.40 0.14 -8.34
CA GLY A 69 -13.68 1.41 -7.66
C GLY A 69 -12.56 1.91 -6.74
N TRP A 70 -11.40 1.25 -6.74
CA TRP A 70 -10.23 1.73 -6.00
C TRP A 70 -9.63 2.97 -6.68
N ARG A 71 -9.20 3.93 -5.87
CA ARG A 71 -8.44 5.10 -6.30
C ARG A 71 -7.20 5.25 -5.44
N TYR A 72 -6.20 6.00 -5.92
CA TYR A 72 -5.08 6.39 -5.07
C TYR A 72 -5.58 7.23 -3.89
N ALA A 73 -5.06 6.96 -2.69
CA ALA A 73 -5.26 7.81 -1.53
C ALA A 73 -4.71 9.20 -1.84
N SER A 74 -5.50 10.25 -1.61
CA SER A 74 -5.00 11.61 -1.67
C SER A 74 -3.91 11.84 -0.62
N ARG A 75 -3.14 12.90 -0.81
CA ARG A 75 -2.15 13.36 0.16
C ARG A 75 -2.79 13.58 1.53
N GLY A 76 -3.92 14.26 1.59
CA GLY A 76 -4.60 14.54 2.86
C GLY A 76 -5.07 13.28 3.59
N GLU A 77 -5.53 12.25 2.85
CA GLU A 77 -5.94 10.97 3.42
C GLU A 77 -4.74 10.19 3.99
N LEU A 78 -3.61 10.18 3.28
CA LEU A 78 -2.40 9.52 3.77
C LEU A 78 -1.77 10.27 4.94
N GLU A 79 -1.75 11.61 4.90
CA GLU A 79 -1.30 12.46 6.02
C GLU A 79 -2.15 12.21 7.26
N ALA A 80 -3.48 12.15 7.13
CA ALA A 80 -4.39 11.87 8.24
C ALA A 80 -4.12 10.49 8.88
N LEU A 81 -3.87 9.47 8.05
CA LEU A 81 -3.49 8.14 8.53
C LEU A 81 -2.17 8.20 9.31
N PHE A 82 -1.12 8.76 8.71
CA PHE A 82 0.21 8.74 9.33
C PHE A 82 0.30 9.65 10.55
N ASP A 83 -0.36 10.81 10.56
CA ASP A 83 -0.44 11.71 11.72
C ASP A 83 -1.06 11.00 12.93
N SER A 84 -2.14 10.23 12.72
CA SER A 84 -2.77 9.44 13.80
C SER A 84 -1.85 8.36 14.38
N LEU A 85 -0.84 7.94 13.61
CA LEU A 85 0.12 6.89 13.96
C LEU A 85 1.46 7.45 14.44
N TRP A 86 1.75 8.72 14.19
CA TRP A 86 3.02 9.35 14.55
C TRP A 86 3.23 9.40 16.07
N GLY A 87 4.51 9.40 16.48
CA GLY A 87 4.92 9.47 17.88
C GLY A 87 4.94 10.88 18.46
N GLY A 88 4.66 11.91 17.65
CA GLY A 88 4.33 13.27 18.09
C GLY A 88 5.49 14.25 18.32
N SER A 89 6.75 13.80 18.35
CA SER A 89 7.85 14.71 18.75
C SER A 89 9.22 14.48 18.14
N VAL A 90 9.46 13.33 17.51
CA VAL A 90 10.78 13.00 16.95
C VAL A 90 10.62 12.45 15.54
N GLU A 91 11.26 13.14 14.60
CA GLU A 91 11.44 12.69 13.24
C GLU A 91 12.42 11.50 13.19
N GLY A 92 12.10 10.56 12.32
CA GLY A 92 12.93 9.43 11.98
C GLY A 92 12.92 8.33 13.03
N TRP A 93 14.06 7.67 13.21
CA TRP A 93 14.17 6.44 14.00
C TRP A 93 14.02 6.75 15.49
N HIS A 94 12.85 6.45 16.05
CA HIS A 94 12.56 6.74 17.44
C HIS A 94 11.59 5.74 18.08
N ALA A 95 11.72 5.54 19.39
CA ALA A 95 10.88 4.61 20.14
C ALA A 95 9.41 5.04 20.18
N SER A 96 9.12 6.35 20.22
CA SER A 96 7.73 6.85 20.19
C SER A 96 7.00 6.56 18.87
N ASN A 97 7.75 6.33 17.79
CA ASN A 97 7.21 5.97 16.48
C ASN A 97 6.90 4.46 16.35
N LEU A 98 7.41 3.63 17.26
CA LEU A 98 7.31 2.16 17.18
C LEU A 98 5.86 1.67 17.14
N ASP A 99 4.99 2.23 17.97
CA ASP A 99 3.61 1.78 18.10
C ASP A 99 2.82 1.97 16.80
N GLY A 100 2.94 3.15 16.19
CA GLY A 100 2.31 3.43 14.89
C GLY A 100 2.91 2.64 13.74
N ALA A 101 4.24 2.55 13.68
CA ALA A 101 4.93 1.77 12.66
C ALA A 101 4.60 0.26 12.78
N THR A 102 4.40 -0.23 13.99
CA THR A 102 3.95 -1.62 14.24
C THR A 102 2.52 -1.82 13.76
N TRP A 103 1.62 -0.87 14.02
CA TRP A 103 0.26 -0.96 13.48
C TRP A 103 0.27 -1.01 11.94
N LEU A 104 1.06 -0.16 11.27
CA LEU A 104 1.21 -0.20 9.80
C LEU A 104 1.73 -1.55 9.31
N GLN A 105 2.77 -2.09 9.96
CA GLN A 105 3.31 -3.39 9.58
C GLN A 105 2.28 -4.52 9.75
N ASP A 106 1.52 -4.50 10.84
CA ASP A 106 0.63 -5.61 11.19
C ASP A 106 -0.71 -5.57 10.43
N ASN A 107 -1.13 -4.39 9.93
CA ASN A 107 -2.43 -4.21 9.27
C ASN A 107 -2.35 -3.83 7.79
N MET A 108 -1.34 -3.05 7.39
CA MET A 108 -1.27 -2.49 6.03
C MET A 108 -0.23 -3.16 5.15
N ALA A 109 0.94 -3.49 5.70
CA ALA A 109 2.04 -4.02 4.90
C ALA A 109 1.99 -5.55 4.76
N LEU A 110 2.89 -6.07 3.93
CA LEU A 110 3.23 -7.49 3.91
C LEU A 110 3.41 -7.96 5.36
N VAL A 111 2.63 -8.97 5.76
CA VAL A 111 2.79 -9.70 7.03
C VAL A 111 4.18 -10.34 7.01
N SER A 112 5.18 -9.54 7.33
CA SER A 112 6.56 -9.94 7.33
C SER A 112 6.88 -10.38 8.75
N SER A 113 7.32 -11.63 8.90
CA SER A 113 7.91 -12.13 10.14
C SER A 113 9.25 -11.46 10.47
N THR A 114 9.70 -10.51 9.64
CA THR A 114 10.96 -9.78 9.86
C THR A 114 10.80 -8.75 10.96
N SER A 115 11.88 -8.59 11.74
CA SER A 115 11.99 -7.54 12.75
C SER A 115 12.23 -6.16 12.14
N TYR A 116 12.56 -6.08 10.85
CA TYR A 116 12.78 -4.86 10.10
C TYR A 116 11.90 -4.81 8.85
N VAL A 117 11.15 -3.73 8.68
CA VAL A 117 10.36 -3.43 7.48
C VAL A 117 10.63 -1.98 7.06
N TYR A 118 10.79 -1.77 5.77
CA TYR A 118 10.85 -0.45 5.15
C TYR A 118 9.94 -0.50 3.93
N THR A 119 8.91 0.36 3.89
CA THR A 119 7.90 0.33 2.84
C THR A 119 7.82 1.69 2.17
N ASN A 120 7.80 1.65 0.84
CA ASN A 120 7.64 2.78 -0.03
C ASN A 120 6.27 2.72 -0.71
N LEU A 121 5.61 3.86 -0.83
CA LEU A 121 4.23 3.96 -1.25
C LEU A 121 4.06 5.01 -2.34
N PHE A 122 3.42 4.62 -3.42
CA PHE A 122 2.76 5.53 -4.33
C PHE A 122 1.40 5.94 -3.77
N PHE A 123 1.12 7.24 -3.83
CA PHE A 123 -0.20 7.79 -3.52
C PHE A 123 -0.48 9.00 -4.41
N GLY A 124 -1.63 9.63 -4.20
CA GLY A 124 -2.06 10.87 -4.81
C GLY A 124 -2.32 10.80 -6.31
N ASN A 125 -3.10 11.76 -6.78
CA ASN A 125 -3.36 11.96 -8.21
C ASN A 125 -2.18 12.65 -8.91
N ASP A 126 -2.17 12.57 -10.23
CA ASP A 126 -1.20 13.28 -11.06
C ASP A 126 -1.28 14.79 -10.78
N GLY A 127 -0.13 15.43 -10.55
CA GLY A 127 -0.08 16.85 -10.23
C GLY A 127 -0.27 17.20 -8.76
N GLU A 128 -0.64 16.24 -7.89
CA GLU A 128 -0.99 16.52 -6.49
C GLU A 128 0.22 16.88 -5.63
N CYS A 129 1.33 16.15 -5.77
CA CYS A 129 2.55 16.40 -4.99
C CYS A 129 3.65 17.09 -5.80
N VAL A 130 3.67 16.87 -7.12
CA VAL A 130 4.61 17.50 -8.06
C VAL A 130 3.87 17.82 -9.35
N ALA A 131 4.19 18.97 -9.97
CA ALA A 131 3.48 19.42 -11.18
C ALA A 131 3.68 18.50 -12.41
N ASN A 132 4.70 17.63 -12.39
CA ASN A 132 4.98 16.68 -13.48
C ASN A 132 4.15 15.40 -13.32
N THR A 133 3.23 15.16 -14.26
CA THR A 133 2.31 14.01 -14.24
C THR A 133 2.96 12.65 -14.55
N SER A 134 4.24 12.64 -14.95
CA SER A 134 5.00 11.38 -15.10
C SER A 134 5.50 10.81 -13.76
N PHE A 135 5.32 11.57 -12.68
CA PHE A 135 5.73 11.23 -11.32
C PHE A 135 4.51 11.01 -10.42
N SER A 136 4.70 10.23 -9.37
CA SER A 136 3.70 9.99 -8.33
C SER A 136 4.05 10.78 -7.07
N CYS A 137 3.07 10.95 -6.18
CA CYS A 137 3.42 11.19 -4.79
C CYS A 137 4.13 9.96 -4.20
N TYR A 138 5.02 10.21 -3.25
CA TYR A 138 5.82 9.18 -2.60
C TYR A 138 5.84 9.38 -1.09
N GLY A 139 5.62 8.30 -0.37
CA GLY A 139 5.68 8.26 1.08
C GLY A 139 6.30 6.96 1.56
N HIS A 140 6.70 6.93 2.81
CA HIS A 140 7.33 5.75 3.39
C HIS A 140 7.23 5.72 4.91
N TYR A 141 7.31 4.51 5.44
CA TYR A 141 7.48 4.27 6.86
C TYR A 141 8.49 3.14 7.05
N ALA A 142 9.03 3.03 8.25
CA ALA A 142 9.83 1.88 8.60
C ALA A 142 9.59 1.44 10.04
N ASN A 143 9.79 0.16 10.29
CA ASN A 143 9.66 -0.45 11.60
C ASN A 143 10.87 -1.33 11.88
N ASP A 144 11.51 -1.14 13.03
CA ASP A 144 12.63 -1.94 13.53
C ASP A 144 12.24 -2.46 14.93
N LYS A 145 11.40 -3.49 14.95
CA LYS A 145 10.92 -4.16 16.17
C LYS A 145 12.08 -4.68 17.01
N SER A 146 13.19 -5.10 16.36
CA SER A 146 14.40 -5.57 17.03
C SER A 146 15.10 -4.49 17.83
N ALA A 147 15.16 -3.26 17.30
CA ALA A 147 15.73 -2.12 18.00
C ALA A 147 14.70 -1.32 18.81
N GLY A 148 13.42 -1.74 18.82
CA GLY A 148 12.35 -1.08 19.56
C GLY A 148 12.05 0.35 19.08
N ARG A 149 12.10 0.58 17.76
CA ARG A 149 11.90 1.90 17.16
C ARG A 149 11.15 1.83 15.84
N GLY A 150 10.34 2.85 15.57
CA GLY A 150 9.71 3.09 14.28
C GLY A 150 10.31 4.32 13.62
N TRP A 151 9.93 4.56 12.36
CA TRP A 151 10.39 5.70 11.59
C TRP A 151 9.24 6.36 10.84
N PHE A 152 9.14 7.68 10.99
CA PHE A 152 8.27 8.59 10.26
C PHE A 152 9.05 9.89 10.01
N GLU A 153 8.93 10.50 8.83
CA GLU A 153 9.46 11.87 8.60
C GLU A 153 8.65 12.92 9.36
N ASP A 154 9.20 14.14 9.48
CA ASP A 154 8.51 15.31 10.01
C ASP A 154 7.24 15.67 9.21
N ARG A 155 7.16 15.22 7.97
CA ARG A 155 5.97 15.24 7.12
C ARG A 155 5.21 13.93 7.11
N TYR A 156 5.29 13.18 8.20
CA TYR A 156 4.56 11.92 8.34
C TYR A 156 4.93 10.93 7.23
N GLY A 157 6.24 10.73 7.04
CA GLY A 157 6.77 9.82 6.01
C GLY A 157 6.69 10.33 4.57
N LEU A 158 6.22 11.57 4.35
CA LEU A 158 6.10 12.15 3.02
C LEU A 158 7.38 12.87 2.59
N SER A 159 8.00 12.38 1.52
CA SER A 159 9.03 13.17 0.87
C SER A 159 8.37 14.31 0.07
N ASP A 160 8.36 15.51 0.64
CA ASP A 160 9.51 16.35 0.29
C ASP A 160 9.64 16.99 -1.11
N GLY A 161 8.66 16.93 -2.01
CA GLY A 161 8.79 17.52 -3.37
C GLY A 161 9.90 16.92 -4.25
N THR A 162 10.33 17.68 -5.28
CA THR A 162 11.44 17.31 -6.19
C THR A 162 12.79 17.68 -5.55
N SER A 163 13.31 16.81 -4.70
CA SER A 163 14.73 16.86 -4.31
C SER A 163 15.60 16.38 -5.51
N PRO A 164 16.79 16.95 -5.77
CA PRO A 164 17.71 16.41 -6.78
C PRO A 164 18.15 14.95 -6.49
N GLY A 165 18.02 14.51 -5.23
CA GLY A 165 18.17 13.11 -4.82
C GLY A 165 16.91 12.26 -5.04
N ASN A 166 15.74 12.90 -5.13
CA ASN A 166 14.49 12.29 -5.59
C ASN A 166 14.54 12.02 -7.11
N ASP A 167 15.15 12.91 -7.90
CA ASP A 167 15.12 12.82 -9.37
C ASP A 167 15.80 11.57 -9.99
N ASN A 168 16.63 10.84 -9.23
CA ASN A 168 17.26 9.61 -9.72
C ASN A 168 16.60 8.32 -9.21
N ASN A 169 15.66 8.36 -8.25
CA ASN A 169 14.99 7.14 -7.76
C ASN A 169 13.65 7.31 -7.00
N SER A 170 13.01 8.49 -6.97
CA SER A 170 11.62 8.73 -6.49
C SER A 170 10.61 8.33 -7.59
N THR A 171 10.82 7.13 -8.10
CA THR A 171 10.74 6.69 -9.50
C THR A 171 9.38 6.82 -10.18
N VAL A 172 9.43 7.16 -11.47
CA VAL A 172 8.37 7.11 -12.48
C VAL A 172 7.24 6.10 -12.18
N LYS A 173 6.02 6.40 -12.63
CA LYS A 173 4.86 5.49 -12.50
C LYS A 173 5.11 4.02 -12.88
N GLY A 174 6.15 3.72 -13.67
CA GLY A 174 6.59 2.37 -14.02
C GLY A 174 7.45 1.62 -12.99
N ALA A 175 7.80 2.21 -11.83
CA ALA A 175 8.59 1.52 -10.82
C ALA A 175 7.81 0.40 -10.13
N THR A 176 8.51 -0.66 -9.72
CA THR A 176 7.91 -1.85 -9.08
C THR A 176 8.42 -2.11 -7.67
N ASN A 177 9.37 -1.32 -7.16
CA ASN A 177 9.91 -1.44 -5.81
C ASN A 177 9.10 -0.66 -4.75
N LEU A 178 7.85 -0.33 -5.06
CA LEU A 178 6.91 0.39 -4.21
C LEU A 178 5.55 -0.32 -4.28
N SER A 179 4.77 -0.16 -3.22
CA SER A 179 3.34 -0.47 -3.21
C SER A 179 2.53 0.77 -3.57
N SER A 180 1.23 0.60 -3.85
CA SER A 180 0.28 1.70 -4.05
C SER A 180 -0.70 1.77 -2.88
N ALA A 181 -0.82 2.95 -2.27
CA ALA A 181 -1.85 3.25 -1.29
C ALA A 181 -3.17 3.52 -2.03
N LEU A 182 -4.03 2.50 -2.09
CA LEU A 182 -5.34 2.58 -2.72
C LEU A 182 -6.45 2.59 -1.66
N VAL A 183 -7.50 3.36 -1.92
CA VAL A 183 -8.67 3.53 -1.07
C VAL A 183 -9.96 3.53 -1.90
N ARG A 184 -11.08 3.29 -1.23
CA ARG A 184 -12.43 3.54 -1.78
C ARG A 184 -13.40 3.90 -0.66
N ASP A 185 -14.52 4.47 -1.06
CA ASP A 185 -15.63 4.79 -0.16
C ASP A 185 -16.39 3.51 0.24
N ILE A 186 -17.01 3.52 1.43
CA ILE A 186 -17.77 2.40 2.03
C ILE A 186 -19.28 2.66 1.94
#